data_AF-A0A3D5E0E1-F1
#
_entry.id   AF-A0A3D5E0E1-F1
#
_cell.length_a   1.000
_cell.length_b   1.000
_cell.length_c   1.000
_cell.angle_alpha   90.00
_cell.angle_beta   90.00
_cell.angle_gamma   90.00
#
_symmetry.space_group_name_H-M   'P 1'
#
loop_
_entity.id
_entity.type
_entity.pdbx_description
1 polymer ?
#
loop_
_entity_poly.entity_id
_entity_poly.type
_entity_poly.pdbx_seq_one_letter_code
_entity_poly.pdbx_strand_id
1 'polypeptide(L)'
;MSLHNFQLQYIPEPAGQKLSLNTAEPRVREATVRQASDIVTPIYHSWEEALKTGGVNWQRFQAAGSKNHAAWQGWINSTLSWHAAPECFVEELNLSSDGQLKFTLSQS
;
A
#
# COMPACT_ATOMS: atom_id res chain seq x y z
N MET A 1 28.26 -0.54 0.58
CA MET A 1 27.03 0.20 0.90
C MET A 1 26.16 -0.70 1.75
N SER A 2 25.76 -0.27 2.96
CA SER A 2 24.89 -1.08 3.83
C SER A 2 23.44 -0.82 3.46
N LEU A 3 22.75 -1.89 3.05
CA LEU A 3 21.31 -1.87 2.80
C LEU A 3 20.59 -1.73 4.14
N HIS A 4 19.82 -0.65 4.31
CA HIS A 4 19.03 -0.45 5.52
C HIS A 4 17.67 -1.15 5.35
N ASN A 5 17.43 -2.17 6.16
CA ASN A 5 16.16 -2.89 6.20
C ASN A 5 15.22 -2.25 7.21
N PHE A 6 14.03 -1.87 6.76
CA PHE A 6 12.95 -1.36 7.59
C PHE A 6 11.83 -2.39 7.63
N GLN A 7 11.48 -2.83 8.85
CA GLN A 7 10.37 -3.73 9.05
C GLN A 7 9.08 -2.91 9.20
N LEU A 8 8.11 -3.17 8.33
CA LEU A 8 6.79 -2.56 8.34
C LEU A 8 5.81 -3.50 9.03
N GLN A 9 5.02 -2.98 9.97
CA GLN A 9 4.01 -3.80 10.64
C GLN A 9 2.92 -4.26 9.65
N TYR A 10 2.45 -5.50 9.82
CA TYR A 10 1.27 -5.97 9.09
C TYR A 10 0.05 -5.15 9.51
N ILE A 11 -0.78 -4.78 8.53
CA ILE A 11 -2.02 -4.04 8.77
C ILE A 11 -3.19 -4.96 8.46
N PRO A 12 -4.12 -5.17 9.39
CA PRO A 12 -5.29 -5.99 9.12
C PRO A 12 -6.19 -5.41 8.02
N GLU A 13 -6.75 -6.31 7.20
CA GLU A 13 -8.17 -6.32 6.83
C GLU A 13 -8.98 -5.02 6.94
N PRO A 14 -8.89 -3.98 6.08
CA PRO A 14 -9.83 -2.86 6.17
C PRO A 14 -11.20 -3.24 5.56
N ALA A 15 -11.89 -4.19 6.19
CA ALA A 15 -13.13 -4.79 5.70
C ALA A 15 -14.23 -3.74 5.44
N GLY A 16 -14.32 -2.71 6.29
CA GLY A 16 -15.23 -1.58 6.09
C GLY A 16 -14.93 -0.79 4.81
N GLN A 17 -13.65 -0.57 4.49
CA GLN A 17 -13.23 0.09 3.26
C GLN A 17 -13.55 -0.76 2.03
N LYS A 18 -13.30 -2.08 2.11
CA LYS A 18 -13.67 -3.03 1.06
C LYS A 18 -15.17 -3.00 0.78
N LEU A 19 -15.99 -3.03 1.83
CA LEU A 19 -17.44 -2.94 1.71
C LEU A 19 -17.87 -1.63 1.06
N SER A 20 -17.36 -0.49 1.55
CA SER A 20 -17.65 0.84 1.00
C SER A 20 -17.33 0.92 -0.50
N LEU A 21 -16.14 0.45 -0.91
CA LEU A 21 -15.73 0.44 -2.31
C LEU A 21 -16.58 -0.49 -3.18
N ASN A 22 -17.01 -1.64 -2.65
CA ASN A 22 -17.88 -2.57 -3.37
C ASN A 22 -19.32 -2.04 -3.56
N THR A 23 -19.78 -1.15 -2.67
CA THR A 23 -21.09 -0.51 -2.78
C THR A 23 -21.09 0.80 -3.56
N ALA A 24 -19.92 1.36 -3.87
CA ALA A 24 -19.80 2.60 -4.63
C ALA A 24 -20.16 2.41 -6.11
N GLU A 25 -20.58 3.50 -6.78
CA GLU A 25 -20.80 3.47 -8.23
C GLU A 25 -19.53 3.02 -8.97
N PRO A 26 -19.62 2.25 -10.08
CA PRO A 26 -18.45 1.67 -10.74
C PRO A 26 -17.36 2.68 -11.11
N ARG A 27 -17.74 3.87 -11.59
CA ARG A 27 -16.79 4.94 -11.97
C ARG A 27 -16.12 5.56 -10.74
N VAL A 28 -16.86 5.73 -9.65
CA VAL A 28 -16.32 6.24 -8.38
C VAL A 28 -15.35 5.23 -7.80
N ARG A 29 -15.75 3.95 -7.76
CA ARG A 29 -14.88 2.84 -7.32
C ARG A 29 -13.58 2.83 -8.12
N GLU A 30 -13.64 2.80 -9.45
CA GLU A 30 -12.44 2.77 -10.31
C GLU A 30 -11.52 3.98 -10.03
N ALA A 31 -12.09 5.18 -9.96
CA ALA A 31 -11.32 6.39 -9.65
C ALA A 31 -10.66 6.31 -8.26
N THR A 32 -11.39 5.89 -7.23
CA THR A 32 -10.87 5.76 -5.86
C THR A 32 -9.79 4.70 -5.76
N VAL A 33 -9.96 3.55 -6.41
CA VAL A 33 -8.95 2.47 -6.43
C VAL A 33 -7.68 2.91 -7.15
N ARG A 34 -7.83 3.68 -8.24
CA ARG A 34 -6.69 4.22 -8.99
C ARG A 34 -5.94 5.30 -8.20
N GLN A 35 -6.64 6.14 -7.47
CA GLN A 35 -6.02 7.13 -6.58
C GLN A 35 -5.43 6.47 -5.33
N ALA A 36 -5.99 5.33 -4.92
CA ALA A 36 -5.63 4.51 -3.76
C ALA A 36 -5.59 5.27 -2.41
N SER A 37 -5.99 6.54 -2.36
CA SER A 37 -5.74 7.42 -1.22
C SER A 37 -6.47 6.93 0.03
N ASP A 38 -7.73 6.52 -0.11
CA ASP A 38 -8.52 5.96 0.99
C ASP A 38 -7.99 4.61 1.47
N ILE A 39 -7.29 3.86 0.61
CA ILE A 39 -6.69 2.57 0.96
C ILE A 39 -5.37 2.81 1.70
N VAL A 40 -4.52 3.71 1.20
CA VAL A 40 -3.14 3.85 1.68
C VAL A 40 -2.98 4.87 2.80
N THR A 41 -3.90 5.83 2.99
CA THR A 41 -3.84 6.78 4.11
C THR A 41 -3.71 6.09 5.49
N PRO A 42 -4.57 5.11 5.87
CA PRO A 42 -4.41 4.41 7.14
C PRO A 42 -3.11 3.60 7.21
N ILE A 43 -2.62 3.10 6.07
CA ILE A 43 -1.35 2.39 5.97
C ILE A 43 -0.18 3.33 6.27
N TYR A 44 -0.20 4.53 5.69
CA TYR A 44 0.83 5.54 5.90
C TYR A 44 0.97 5.93 7.36
N HIS A 45 -0.14 6.23 8.04
CA HIS A 45 -0.12 6.57 9.47
C HIS A 45 0.45 5.42 10.32
N SER A 46 0.16 4.18 9.95
CA SER A 46 0.69 3.00 10.64
C SER A 46 2.19 2.81 10.40
N TRP A 47 2.73 3.29 9.29
CA TRP A 47 4.14 3.09 8.91
C TRP A 47 4.97 4.37 8.97
N GLU A 48 4.38 5.48 9.44
CA GLU A 48 4.89 6.84 9.22
C GLU A 48 6.33 7.01 9.71
N GLU A 49 6.64 6.52 10.90
CA GLU A 49 7.98 6.61 11.47
C GLU A 49 9.01 5.85 10.64
N ALA A 50 8.75 4.58 10.30
CA ALA A 50 9.64 3.75 9.50
C ALA A 50 9.84 4.33 8.09
N LEU A 51 8.77 4.84 7.46
CA LEU A 51 8.82 5.49 6.16
C LEU A 51 9.65 6.78 6.22
N LYS A 52 9.47 7.61 7.24
CA LYS A 52 10.25 8.84 7.43
C LYS A 52 11.72 8.57 7.65
N THR A 53 12.07 7.58 8.48
CA THR A 53 13.47 7.17 8.67
C THR A 53 14.07 6.63 7.37
N GLY A 54 13.26 5.97 6.54
CA GLY A 54 13.62 5.54 5.19
C GLY A 54 13.49 6.64 4.12
N GLY A 55 13.25 7.91 4.45
CA GLY A 55 13.17 9.00 3.47
C GLY A 55 11.98 8.92 2.49
N VAL A 56 10.95 8.15 2.82
CA VAL A 56 9.69 8.05 2.06
C VAL A 56 8.69 9.06 2.62
N ASN A 57 8.41 10.10 1.84
CA ASN A 57 7.37 11.07 2.16
C ASN A 57 6.00 10.63 1.61
N TRP A 58 4.94 11.34 2.02
CA TRP A 58 3.57 11.06 1.58
C TRP A 58 3.42 11.00 0.06
N GLN A 59 4.04 11.92 -0.68
CA GLN A 59 3.92 11.97 -2.14
C GLN A 59 4.49 10.72 -2.81
N ARG A 60 5.68 10.25 -2.38
CA ARG A 60 6.28 9.01 -2.88
C ARG A 60 5.44 7.79 -2.51
N PHE A 61 4.92 7.78 -1.29
CA PHE A 61 4.09 6.71 -0.78
C PHE A 61 2.76 6.58 -1.55
N GLN A 62 2.06 7.70 -1.75
CA GLN A 62 0.82 7.76 -2.51
C GLN A 62 1.04 7.42 -3.99
N ALA A 63 2.17 7.82 -4.58
CA ALA A 63 2.52 7.44 -5.94
C ALA A 63 2.71 5.92 -6.10
N ALA A 64 3.41 5.28 -5.16
CA ALA A 64 3.51 3.82 -5.13
C ALA A 64 2.13 3.17 -4.90
N GLY A 65 1.28 3.77 -4.07
CA GLY A 65 -0.09 3.33 -3.85
C GLY A 65 -0.91 3.34 -5.14
N SER A 66 -0.79 4.40 -5.94
CA SER A 66 -1.47 4.50 -7.23
C SER A 66 -0.92 3.51 -8.27
N LYS A 67 0.40 3.26 -8.28
CA LYS A 67 1.00 2.20 -9.12
C LYS A 67 0.51 0.80 -8.75
N ASN A 68 0.25 0.54 -7.47
CA ASN A 68 -0.30 -0.73 -6.97
C ASN A 68 -1.81 -0.92 -7.26
N HIS A 69 -2.41 -0.09 -8.13
CA HIS A 69 -3.81 -0.15 -8.52
C HIS A 69 -4.30 -1.56 -8.87
N ALA A 70 -3.52 -2.35 -9.63
CA ALA A 70 -3.94 -3.69 -10.05
C ALA A 70 -4.14 -4.64 -8.85
N ALA A 71 -3.27 -4.57 -7.85
CA ALA A 71 -3.38 -5.38 -6.64
C ALA A 71 -4.56 -4.92 -5.76
N TRP A 72 -4.79 -3.61 -5.64
CA TRP A 72 -5.98 -3.08 -4.97
C TRP A 72 -7.28 -3.53 -5.64
N GLN A 73 -7.32 -3.48 -6.96
CA GLN A 73 -8.46 -3.97 -7.73
C GLN A 73 -8.67 -5.46 -7.53
N GLY A 74 -7.59 -6.25 -7.51
CA GLY A 74 -7.64 -7.68 -7.24
C GLY A 74 -8.16 -8.00 -5.84
N TRP A 75 -7.74 -7.23 -4.83
CA TRP A 75 -8.23 -7.37 -3.46
C TRP A 75 -9.73 -7.09 -3.35
N ILE A 76 -10.21 -6.00 -3.97
CA ILE A 76 -11.63 -5.63 -3.97
C ILE A 76 -12.47 -6.70 -4.64
N ASN A 77 -12.01 -7.19 -5.80
CA ASN A 77 -12.67 -8.25 -6.56
C ASN A 77 -12.47 -9.65 -5.96
N SER A 78 -11.73 -9.77 -4.85
CA SER A 78 -11.40 -11.03 -4.18
C SER A 78 -10.65 -12.04 -5.07
N THR A 79 -9.95 -11.55 -6.11
CA THR A 79 -9.02 -12.34 -6.92
C THR A 79 -7.59 -12.31 -6.35
N LEU A 80 -7.33 -11.41 -5.41
CA LEU A 80 -6.10 -11.32 -4.63
C LEU A 80 -6.46 -11.23 -3.14
N SER A 81 -5.67 -11.87 -2.27
CA SER A 81 -5.88 -11.76 -0.83
C SER A 81 -5.44 -10.39 -0.31
N TRP A 82 -5.98 -9.97 0.84
CA TRP A 82 -5.46 -8.78 1.51
C TRP A 82 -4.01 -8.95 1.95
N HIS A 83 -3.51 -10.16 2.20
CA HIS A 83 -2.08 -10.32 2.53
C HIS A 83 -1.18 -9.95 1.33
N ALA A 84 -1.56 -10.41 0.13
CA ALA A 84 -0.75 -10.23 -1.06
C ALA A 84 -0.79 -8.78 -1.60
N ALA A 85 -1.87 -8.03 -1.40
CA ALA A 85 -1.97 -6.68 -1.96
C ALA A 85 -0.98 -5.66 -1.34
N PRO A 86 -0.80 -5.60 0.00
CA PRO A 86 0.26 -4.85 0.67
C PRO A 86 1.67 -5.39 0.38
N GLU A 87 1.85 -6.69 0.11
CA GLU A 87 3.15 -7.22 -0.33
C GLU A 87 3.55 -6.60 -1.68
N CYS A 88 2.66 -6.64 -2.68
CA CYS A 88 2.87 -5.96 -3.96
C CYS A 88 3.13 -4.45 -3.77
N PHE A 89 2.43 -3.82 -2.82
CA PHE A 89 2.65 -2.40 -2.52
C PHE A 89 4.05 -2.12 -1.96
N VAL A 90 4.54 -2.97 -1.05
CA VAL A 90 5.89 -2.85 -0.50
C VAL A 90 6.95 -3.08 -1.58
N GLU A 91 6.71 -3.99 -2.52
CA GLU A 91 7.56 -4.15 -3.71
C GLU A 91 7.61 -2.87 -4.55
N GLU A 92 6.47 -2.22 -4.81
CA GLU A 92 6.40 -0.94 -5.53
C GLU A 92 7.14 0.21 -4.79
N LEU A 93 7.04 0.24 -3.45
CA LEU A 93 7.80 1.19 -2.62
C LEU A 93 9.31 0.96 -2.74
N ASN A 94 9.74 -0.30 -2.75
CA ASN A 94 11.15 -0.67 -2.91
C ASN A 94 11.68 -0.35 -4.31
N LEU A 95 10.90 -0.59 -5.36
CA LEU A 95 11.25 -0.23 -6.74
C LEU A 95 11.39 1.28 -6.94
N SER A 96 10.64 2.06 -6.15
CA SER A 96 10.70 3.52 -6.17
C SER A 96 11.81 4.10 -5.28
N SER A 97 12.57 3.26 -4.60
CA SER A 97 13.72 3.64 -3.77
C SER A 97 15.03 3.53 -4.54
N ASP A 98 16.03 4.34 -4.19
CA ASP A 98 17.32 4.42 -4.90
C ASP A 98 18.25 3.19 -4.66
N GLY A 99 17.68 2.00 -4.38
CA GLY A 99 18.39 0.74 -4.21
C GLY A 99 19.15 0.57 -2.88
N GLN A 100 19.12 1.57 -1.99
CA GLN A 100 19.80 1.55 -0.68
C GLN A 100 18.87 1.20 0.50
N LEU A 101 17.56 1.15 0.25
CA LEU A 101 16.52 0.98 1.25
C LEU A 101 15.68 -0.23 0.88
N LYS A 102 15.33 -1.04 1.88
CA LYS A 102 14.44 -2.17 1.68
C LYS A 102 13.41 -2.21 2.80
N PHE A 103 12.16 -2.08 2.43
CA PHE A 103 11.02 -2.31 3.29
C PHE A 103 10.59 -3.76 3.19
N THR A 104 10.30 -4.38 4.32
CA THR A 104 9.72 -5.74 4.37
C THR A 104 8.53 -5.74 5.30
N LEU A 105 7.43 -6.35 4.87
CA LEU A 105 6.26 -6.56 5.72
C LEU A 105 6.61 -7.60 6.80
N SER A 106 6.29 -7.32 8.06
CA SER A 106 6.36 -8.32 9.13
C SER A 106 5.37 -9.44 8.85
N GLN A 107 5.75 -10.68 9.14
CA GLN A 107 4.77 -11.77 9.12
C GLN A 107 3.74 -11.55 10.24
N SER A 108 2.46 -11.62 9.88
CA SER A 108 1.30 -11.53 10.77
C SER A 108 1.14 -12.78 11.62
#